data_AF-A0A2D5W5Y0-F1
#
_entry.id   AF-A0A2D5W5Y0-F1
#
_cell.length_a   1.000
_cell.length_b   1.000
_cell.length_c   1.000
_cell.angle_alpha   90.00
_cell.angle_beta   90.00
_cell.angle_gamma   90.00
#
_symmetry.space_group_name_H-M   'P 1'
#
loop_
_entity.id
_entity.type
_entity.pdbx_description
1 polymer ?
#
loop_
_entity_poly.entity_id
_entity_poly.type
_entity_poly.pdbx_seq_one_letter_code
_entity_poly.pdbx_strand_id
1 'polypeptide(L)'
;MRIALTTAFLLCPLAPASLSLANQAQTEDQPVPAPAELDPARVKVAVEQLEKAFKKGDTIDRSLAIEENAKIFDGEVANLIAKGLKDKEESVQLTAIEALRFFEHEKALDALHSTAKRDKKMRKEPELFKALIKAIGQHANPDSIEILGDNLWSPADHGVIQARILGLGNIRAKESVEELISMMHKAGWRKVQPFMEDFRVALVNLTGEDQGKSQPKWTEWWNDVKKTLEVSEEASSMPKAMQRKWERYWDIEVEAKEGEEPEEKDDEKKRKRRKRGDD
;
A
#
# COMPACT_ATOMS: atom_id res chain seq x y z
N MET A 1 -83.05 34.08 -19.15
CA MET A 1 -83.50 34.11 -20.56
C MET A 1 -82.59 33.17 -21.34
N ARG A 2 -83.17 32.13 -21.99
CA ARG A 2 -82.55 31.13 -22.90
C ARG A 2 -81.67 30.06 -22.21
N ILE A 3 -82.07 28.79 -22.07
CA ILE A 3 -82.41 27.70 -23.03
C ILE A 3 -81.20 26.81 -23.39
N ALA A 4 -81.37 25.54 -23.03
CA ALA A 4 -80.96 24.27 -23.66
C ALA A 4 -79.51 23.73 -23.62
N LEU A 5 -79.47 22.47 -23.14
CA LEU A 5 -78.62 21.35 -23.54
C LEU A 5 -78.46 21.25 -25.07
N THR A 6 -77.32 20.76 -25.57
CA THR A 6 -77.26 19.52 -26.40
C THR A 6 -75.82 19.14 -26.83
N THR A 7 -75.46 17.89 -26.49
CA THR A 7 -74.80 16.82 -27.27
C THR A 7 -73.73 17.09 -28.35
N ALA A 8 -72.58 16.47 -28.09
CA ALA A 8 -71.86 15.46 -28.90
C ALA A 8 -71.36 15.80 -30.31
N PHE A 9 -70.05 15.59 -30.54
CA PHE A 9 -69.56 14.73 -31.63
C PHE A 9 -68.13 14.24 -31.33
N LEU A 10 -67.91 12.95 -31.61
CA LEU A 10 -66.66 12.21 -31.51
C LEU A 10 -65.56 12.81 -32.38
N LEU A 11 -64.31 12.78 -31.90
CA LEU A 11 -63.18 12.37 -32.72
C LEU A 11 -62.08 11.80 -31.81
N CYS A 12 -61.83 10.50 -31.96
CA CYS A 12 -60.71 9.77 -31.38
C CYS A 12 -59.59 9.72 -32.43
N PRO A 13 -58.34 10.04 -32.07
CA PRO A 13 -57.21 9.39 -32.70
C PRO A 13 -56.34 8.68 -31.67
N LEU A 14 -56.01 7.44 -32.03
CA LEU A 14 -54.95 6.59 -31.49
C LEU A 14 -53.70 7.38 -31.07
N ALA A 15 -53.23 7.14 -29.84
CA ALA A 15 -51.84 7.33 -29.48
C ALA A 15 -51.41 6.23 -28.48
N PRO A 16 -50.15 5.79 -28.54
CA PRO A 16 -49.76 4.41 -28.24
C PRO A 16 -49.52 4.12 -26.76
N ALA A 17 -49.76 2.84 -26.42
CA ALA A 17 -49.40 2.20 -25.17
C ALA A 17 -47.93 2.44 -24.81
N SER A 18 -47.70 3.30 -23.82
CA SER A 18 -46.42 3.42 -23.15
C SER A 18 -46.43 2.41 -21.99
N LEU A 19 -45.91 1.21 -22.29
CA LEU A 19 -45.48 0.24 -21.28
C LEU A 19 -44.41 0.91 -20.41
N SER A 20 -44.82 1.48 -19.28
CA SER A 20 -43.90 1.89 -18.23
C SER A 20 -43.42 0.62 -17.54
N LEU A 21 -42.30 0.08 -18.04
CA LEU A 21 -41.59 -1.02 -17.41
C LEU A 21 -41.02 -0.48 -16.09
N ALA A 22 -41.65 -0.87 -14.99
CA ALA A 22 -41.07 -0.79 -13.66
C ALA A 22 -39.81 -1.68 -13.65
N ASN A 23 -38.65 -1.11 -13.95
CA ASN A 23 -37.39 -1.78 -13.73
C ASN A 23 -37.01 -1.56 -12.26
N GLN A 24 -37.62 -2.37 -11.40
CA GLN A 24 -37.13 -2.57 -10.04
C GLN A 24 -35.71 -3.13 -10.18
N ALA A 25 -34.73 -2.31 -9.82
CA ALA A 25 -33.39 -2.79 -9.52
C ALA A 25 -33.49 -3.70 -8.29
N GLN A 26 -33.76 -4.98 -8.53
CA GLN A 26 -33.42 -6.05 -7.61
C GLN A 26 -31.90 -6.10 -7.57
N THR A 27 -31.30 -5.39 -6.61
CA THR A 27 -30.03 -5.82 -6.04
C THR A 27 -30.32 -7.14 -5.34
N GLU A 28 -30.23 -8.23 -6.11
CA GLU A 28 -30.10 -9.56 -5.53
C GLU A 28 -28.87 -9.54 -4.64
N ASP A 29 -29.16 -9.69 -3.36
CA ASP A 29 -28.28 -10.08 -2.28
C ASP A 29 -27.65 -11.44 -2.65
N GLN A 30 -26.69 -11.42 -3.59
CA GLN A 30 -25.84 -12.58 -3.80
C GLN A 30 -24.97 -12.71 -2.55
N PRO A 31 -25.04 -13.85 -1.83
CA PRO A 31 -24.13 -14.08 -0.73
C PRO A 31 -22.71 -13.99 -1.30
N VAL A 32 -21.92 -13.06 -0.77
CA VAL A 32 -20.47 -13.04 -0.98
C VAL A 32 -19.99 -14.47 -0.75
N PRO A 33 -19.36 -15.15 -1.72
CA PRO A 33 -18.88 -16.50 -1.50
C PRO A 33 -17.98 -16.47 -0.28
N ALA A 34 -18.29 -17.32 0.71
CA ALA A 34 -17.45 -17.50 1.88
C ALA A 34 -15.99 -17.68 1.41
N PRO A 35 -14.99 -17.10 2.11
CA PRO A 35 -13.59 -17.28 1.75
C PRO A 35 -13.36 -18.76 1.50
N ALA A 36 -12.86 -19.12 0.31
CA ALA A 36 -12.66 -20.51 -0.06
C ALA A 36 -11.87 -21.18 1.07
N GLU A 37 -12.51 -22.11 1.78
CA GLU A 37 -11.91 -22.76 2.94
C GLU A 37 -10.57 -23.37 2.49
N LEU A 38 -9.49 -23.02 3.19
CA LEU A 38 -8.15 -23.53 2.93
C LEU A 38 -8.19 -25.06 2.98
N ASP A 39 -7.94 -25.72 1.85
CA ASP A 39 -7.92 -27.18 1.77
C ASP A 39 -6.83 -27.75 2.71
N PRO A 40 -7.20 -28.50 3.76
CA PRO A 40 -6.23 -29.08 4.70
C PRO A 40 -5.20 -29.98 4.02
N ALA A 41 -5.56 -30.61 2.90
CA ALA A 41 -4.61 -31.41 2.12
C ALA A 41 -3.52 -30.53 1.48
N ARG A 42 -3.88 -29.34 0.98
CA ARG A 42 -2.90 -28.38 0.44
C ARG A 42 -1.98 -27.85 1.53
N VAL A 43 -2.50 -27.55 2.72
CA VAL A 43 -1.69 -27.12 3.88
C VAL A 43 -0.68 -28.21 4.25
N LYS A 44 -1.14 -29.46 4.35
CA LYS A 44 -0.26 -30.59 4.67
C LYS A 44 0.86 -30.78 3.63
N VAL A 45 0.54 -30.70 2.34
CA VAL A 45 1.55 -30.80 1.27
C VAL A 45 2.57 -29.67 1.37
N ALA A 46 2.11 -28.44 1.63
CA ALA A 46 2.98 -27.27 1.80
C ALA A 46 3.95 -27.45 2.97
N VAL A 47 3.44 -27.92 4.11
CA VAL A 47 4.23 -28.24 5.29
C VAL A 47 5.31 -29.27 4.97
N GLU A 48 4.94 -30.39 4.33
CA GLU A 48 5.89 -31.45 3.95
C GLU A 48 6.97 -30.95 2.97
N GLN A 49 6.61 -30.11 1.99
CA GLN A 49 7.54 -29.52 1.03
C GLN A 49 8.55 -28.59 1.72
N LEU A 50 8.05 -27.66 2.54
CA LEU A 50 8.89 -26.71 3.28
C LEU A 50 9.83 -27.45 4.24
N GLU A 51 9.33 -28.41 5.01
CA GLU A 51 10.17 -29.19 5.93
C GLU A 51 11.27 -29.97 5.21
N LYS A 52 10.93 -30.60 4.09
CA LYS A 52 11.90 -31.34 3.27
C LYS A 52 13.00 -30.40 2.75
N ALA A 53 12.61 -29.24 2.22
CA ALA A 53 13.54 -28.24 1.71
C ALA A 53 14.47 -27.71 2.81
N PHE A 54 13.94 -27.32 3.97
CA PHE A 54 14.77 -26.83 5.08
C PHE A 54 15.67 -27.91 5.71
N LYS A 55 15.31 -29.20 5.60
CA LYS A 55 16.09 -30.31 6.19
C LYS A 55 17.22 -30.80 5.28
N LYS A 56 16.99 -30.87 3.97
CA LYS A 56 17.90 -31.53 3.02
C LYS A 56 18.19 -30.72 1.76
N GLY A 57 17.44 -29.65 1.52
CA GLY A 57 17.56 -28.85 0.31
C GLY A 57 18.75 -27.90 0.34
N ASP A 58 19.27 -27.60 -0.83
CA ASP A 58 20.24 -26.53 -1.01
C ASP A 58 19.57 -25.14 -0.98
N THR A 59 20.32 -24.09 -1.26
CA THR A 59 19.81 -22.70 -1.24
C THR A 59 18.64 -22.50 -2.19
N ILE A 60 18.69 -23.11 -3.38
CA ILE A 60 17.66 -22.96 -4.41
C ILE A 60 16.41 -23.72 -3.99
N ASP A 61 16.58 -24.95 -3.49
CA ASP A 61 15.46 -25.76 -2.98
C ASP A 61 14.67 -25.03 -1.89
N ARG A 62 15.36 -24.34 -0.97
CA ARG A 62 14.72 -23.56 0.11
C ARG A 62 13.95 -22.36 -0.42
N SER A 63 14.54 -21.57 -1.31
CA SER A 63 13.86 -20.42 -1.92
C SER A 63 12.65 -20.85 -2.74
N LEU A 64 12.78 -21.88 -3.60
CA LEU A 64 11.66 -22.37 -4.41
C LEU A 64 10.51 -22.90 -3.54
N ALA A 65 10.81 -23.66 -2.50
CA ALA A 65 9.77 -24.16 -1.60
C ALA A 65 9.00 -23.03 -0.90
N ILE A 66 9.68 -21.92 -0.55
CA ILE A 66 9.03 -20.72 0.00
C ILE A 66 8.11 -20.09 -1.05
N GLU A 67 8.62 -19.85 -2.27
CA GLU A 67 7.86 -19.19 -3.36
C GLU A 67 6.61 -19.98 -3.76
N GLU A 68 6.73 -21.30 -3.92
CA GLU A 68 5.63 -22.19 -4.30
C GLU A 68 4.50 -22.20 -3.27
N ASN A 69 4.83 -22.00 -1.99
CA ASN A 69 3.90 -22.09 -0.87
C ASN A 69 3.49 -20.73 -0.29
N ALA A 70 3.98 -19.62 -0.84
CA ALA A 70 3.70 -18.26 -0.35
C ALA A 70 2.23 -17.83 -0.44
N LYS A 71 1.42 -18.55 -1.23
CA LYS A 71 -0.04 -18.30 -1.41
C LYS A 71 -0.93 -19.19 -0.57
N ILE A 72 -0.37 -19.97 0.36
CA ILE A 72 -1.11 -20.86 1.24
C ILE A 72 -1.15 -20.21 2.62
N PHE A 73 -2.16 -19.36 2.83
CA PHE A 73 -2.29 -18.48 3.99
C PHE A 73 -2.69 -19.20 5.29
N ASP A 74 -1.86 -20.13 5.73
CA ASP A 74 -2.01 -20.89 6.96
C ASP A 74 -0.92 -20.52 7.99
N GLY A 75 -1.25 -20.58 9.28
CA GLY A 75 -0.34 -20.21 10.36
C GLY A 75 0.87 -21.13 10.50
N GLU A 76 0.74 -22.43 10.23
CA GLU A 76 1.86 -23.37 10.22
C GLU A 76 2.78 -23.12 9.03
N VAL A 77 2.20 -22.88 7.85
CA VAL A 77 2.96 -22.50 6.64
C VAL A 77 3.73 -21.19 6.87
N ALA A 78 3.09 -20.17 7.46
CA ALA A 78 3.75 -18.91 7.83
C ALA A 78 4.96 -19.15 8.76
N ASN A 79 4.79 -19.99 9.78
CA ASN A 79 5.87 -20.33 10.72
C ASN A 79 7.03 -21.05 10.03
N LEU A 80 6.75 -21.90 9.03
CA LEU A 80 7.78 -22.59 8.25
C LEU A 80 8.51 -21.63 7.32
N ILE A 81 7.81 -20.75 6.60
CA ILE A 81 8.41 -19.69 5.78
C ILE A 81 9.29 -18.78 6.65
N ALA A 82 8.81 -18.43 7.86
CA ALA A 82 9.56 -17.61 8.81
C ALA A 82 10.89 -18.22 9.27
N LYS A 83 11.12 -19.54 9.10
CA LYS A 83 12.46 -20.14 9.31
C LYS A 83 13.49 -19.55 8.34
N GLY A 84 13.08 -19.20 7.12
CA GLY A 84 13.94 -18.58 6.11
C GLY A 84 14.47 -17.21 6.50
N LEU A 85 13.79 -16.47 7.39
CA LEU A 85 14.28 -15.19 7.93
C LEU A 85 15.60 -15.32 8.70
N LYS A 86 15.92 -16.53 9.18
CA LYS A 86 17.15 -16.85 9.93
C LYS A 86 18.12 -17.70 9.11
N ASP A 87 17.88 -17.83 7.81
CA ASP A 87 18.76 -18.61 6.94
C ASP A 87 20.16 -18.01 6.91
N LYS A 88 21.16 -18.83 6.58
CA LYS A 88 22.54 -18.36 6.43
C LYS A 88 22.76 -17.63 5.11
N GLU A 89 21.95 -17.93 4.09
CA GLU A 89 22.04 -17.35 2.76
C GLU A 89 21.09 -16.17 2.63
N GLU A 90 21.61 -15.02 2.22
CA GLU A 90 20.85 -13.78 2.05
C GLU A 90 19.70 -13.92 1.04
N SER A 91 19.88 -14.72 -0.02
CA SER A 91 18.84 -14.96 -1.01
C SER A 91 17.60 -15.62 -0.40
N VAL A 92 17.78 -16.58 0.51
CA VAL A 92 16.66 -17.26 1.19
C VAL A 92 15.97 -16.33 2.17
N GLN A 93 16.73 -15.46 2.85
CA GLN A 93 16.18 -14.45 3.73
C GLN A 93 15.30 -13.46 2.95
N LEU A 94 15.77 -12.96 1.81
CA LEU A 94 14.98 -12.08 0.94
C LEU A 94 13.72 -12.76 0.42
N THR A 95 13.82 -14.02 -0.05
CA THR A 95 12.65 -14.79 -0.48
C THR A 95 11.63 -14.95 0.66
N ALA A 96 12.09 -15.23 1.89
CA ALA A 96 11.20 -15.34 3.05
C ALA A 96 10.54 -14.01 3.41
N ILE A 97 11.28 -12.89 3.37
CA ILE A 97 10.74 -11.56 3.61
C ILE A 97 9.66 -11.22 2.57
N GLU A 98 9.93 -11.47 1.29
CA GLU A 98 8.99 -11.17 0.21
C GLU A 98 7.75 -12.07 0.26
N ALA A 99 7.90 -13.35 0.57
CA ALA A 99 6.76 -14.24 0.78
C ALA A 99 5.88 -13.74 1.94
N LEU A 100 6.47 -13.43 3.09
CA LEU A 100 5.73 -12.94 4.27
C LEU A 100 5.15 -11.53 4.07
N ARG A 101 5.70 -10.73 3.16
CA ARG A 101 5.17 -9.41 2.78
C ARG A 101 3.77 -9.49 2.16
N PHE A 102 3.49 -10.54 1.39
CA PHE A 102 2.18 -10.78 0.76
C PHE A 102 1.35 -11.86 1.47
N PHE A 103 1.82 -12.35 2.62
CA PHE A 103 1.18 -13.45 3.31
C PHE A 103 0.07 -12.95 4.24
N GLU A 104 -1.17 -13.21 3.88
CA GLU A 104 -2.36 -12.69 4.57
C GLU A 104 -2.73 -13.51 5.83
N HIS A 105 -1.80 -13.60 6.78
CA HIS A 105 -2.02 -14.26 8.06
C HIS A 105 -1.24 -13.54 9.18
N GLU A 106 -1.85 -13.37 10.37
CA GLU A 106 -1.25 -12.64 11.51
C GLU A 106 0.17 -13.10 11.89
N LYS A 107 0.41 -14.42 11.82
CA LYS A 107 1.70 -15.06 12.10
C LYS A 107 2.84 -14.56 11.20
N ALA A 108 2.53 -14.08 10.00
CA ALA A 108 3.53 -13.48 9.12
C ALA A 108 4.06 -12.16 9.69
N LEU A 109 3.15 -11.26 10.11
CA LEU A 109 3.53 -10.00 10.73
C LEU A 109 4.25 -10.22 12.06
N ASP A 110 3.77 -11.16 12.89
CA ASP A 110 4.44 -11.56 14.15
C ASP A 110 5.92 -11.94 13.90
N ALA A 111 6.17 -12.73 12.85
CA ALA A 111 7.51 -13.17 12.47
C ALA A 111 8.40 -12.01 11.98
N LEU A 112 7.86 -11.13 11.15
CA LEU A 112 8.56 -9.93 10.67
C LEU A 112 8.91 -8.98 11.83
N HIS A 113 7.95 -8.69 12.71
CA HIS A 113 8.14 -7.87 13.91
C HIS A 113 9.21 -8.45 14.84
N SER A 114 9.12 -9.76 15.12
CA SER A 114 10.09 -10.45 15.96
C SER A 114 11.50 -10.37 15.37
N THR A 115 11.64 -10.54 14.05
CA THR A 115 12.92 -10.43 13.34
C THR A 115 13.47 -9.02 13.42
N ALA A 116 12.65 -8.00 13.15
CA ALA A 116 13.06 -6.60 13.25
C ALA A 116 13.54 -6.23 14.67
N LYS A 117 12.90 -6.77 15.71
CA LYS A 117 13.26 -6.51 17.12
C LYS A 117 14.51 -7.27 17.58
N ARG A 118 14.69 -8.52 17.16
CA ARG A 118 15.72 -9.44 17.72
C ARG A 118 16.98 -9.55 16.87
N ASP A 119 16.89 -9.43 15.55
CA ASP A 119 18.03 -9.62 14.66
C ASP A 119 18.83 -8.33 14.46
N LYS A 120 19.80 -8.12 15.35
CA LYS A 120 20.73 -6.98 15.28
C LYS A 120 21.71 -7.07 14.11
N LYS A 121 21.93 -8.26 13.53
CA LYS A 121 22.83 -8.42 12.38
C LYS A 121 22.11 -7.94 11.14
N MET A 122 20.87 -8.38 10.91
CA MET A 122 20.06 -7.95 9.77
C MET A 122 19.89 -6.43 9.73
N ARG A 123 19.74 -5.76 10.88
CA ARG A 123 19.71 -4.28 10.98
C ARG A 123 20.95 -3.56 10.40
N LYS A 124 22.08 -4.25 10.28
CA LYS A 124 23.32 -3.70 9.73
C LYS A 124 23.47 -3.96 8.22
N GLU A 125 22.62 -4.80 7.64
CA GLU A 125 22.58 -5.13 6.22
C GLU A 125 21.45 -4.31 5.56
N PRO A 126 21.77 -3.19 4.89
CA PRO A 126 20.75 -2.22 4.48
C PRO A 126 19.68 -2.80 3.53
N GLU A 127 20.09 -3.66 2.59
CA GLU A 127 19.18 -4.25 1.60
C GLU A 127 18.14 -5.17 2.25
N LEU A 128 18.60 -6.11 3.09
CA LEU A 128 17.72 -6.99 3.87
C LEU A 128 16.82 -6.21 4.82
N PHE A 129 17.38 -5.25 5.56
CA PHE A 129 16.59 -4.49 6.52
C PHE A 129 15.56 -3.60 5.84
N LYS A 130 15.89 -2.99 4.70
CA LYS A 130 14.94 -2.26 3.86
C LYS A 130 13.79 -3.16 3.42
N ALA A 131 14.08 -4.36 2.92
CA ALA A 131 13.05 -5.33 2.52
C ALA A 131 12.15 -5.70 3.71
N LEU A 132 12.73 -5.98 4.88
CA LEU A 132 12.00 -6.29 6.10
C LEU A 132 11.06 -5.16 6.53
N ILE A 133 11.55 -3.92 6.54
CA ILE A 133 10.75 -2.74 6.92
C ILE A 133 9.65 -2.48 5.90
N LYS A 134 9.93 -2.63 4.59
CA LYS A 134 8.92 -2.54 3.53
C LYS A 134 7.82 -3.58 3.73
N ALA A 135 8.21 -4.83 4.01
CA ALA A 135 7.26 -5.91 4.30
C ALA A 135 6.35 -5.55 5.49
N ILE A 136 6.92 -5.10 6.61
CA ILE A 136 6.15 -4.66 7.79
C ILE A 136 5.19 -3.52 7.44
N GLY A 137 5.65 -2.52 6.68
CA GLY A 137 4.80 -1.40 6.26
C GLY A 137 3.65 -1.80 5.32
N GLN A 138 3.84 -2.85 4.51
CA GLN A 138 2.80 -3.31 3.59
C GLN A 138 1.58 -3.91 4.31
N HIS A 139 1.80 -4.57 5.44
CA HIS A 139 0.71 -5.13 6.27
C HIS A 139 -0.24 -4.06 6.82
N ALA A 140 0.13 -2.78 6.76
CA ALA A 140 -0.70 -1.63 7.16
C ALA A 140 -1.28 -1.69 8.59
N ASN A 141 -0.70 -2.52 9.46
CA ASN A 141 -1.20 -2.78 10.80
C ASN A 141 -0.67 -1.73 11.81
N PRO A 142 -1.53 -1.08 12.61
CA PRO A 142 -1.15 -0.10 13.63
C PRO A 142 -0.09 -0.57 14.64
N ASP A 143 -0.01 -1.86 14.95
CA ASP A 143 1.02 -2.42 15.85
C ASP A 143 2.44 -2.24 15.31
N SER A 144 2.57 -1.94 14.01
CA SER A 144 3.85 -1.69 13.35
C SER A 144 4.39 -0.27 13.58
N ILE A 145 3.59 0.67 14.07
CA ILE A 145 3.98 2.10 14.21
C ILE A 145 5.24 2.23 15.08
N GLU A 146 5.30 1.53 16.22
CA GLU A 146 6.46 1.54 17.11
C GLU A 146 7.73 1.08 16.38
N ILE A 147 7.64 0.00 15.61
CA ILE A 147 8.77 -0.57 14.88
C ILE A 147 9.22 0.36 13.77
N LEU A 148 8.28 0.96 13.03
CA LEU A 148 8.57 1.85 11.92
C LEU A 148 9.12 3.22 12.38
N GLY A 149 8.72 3.70 13.56
CA GLY A 149 9.25 4.92 14.19
C GLY A 149 10.58 4.75 14.94
N ASP A 150 11.00 3.51 15.25
CA ASP A 150 12.22 3.24 16.02
C ASP A 150 13.52 3.63 15.27
N ASN A 151 14.41 4.32 15.99
CA ASN A 151 15.82 4.58 15.59
C ASN A 151 16.02 5.04 14.14
N LEU A 152 15.09 5.85 13.61
CA LEU A 152 15.04 6.24 12.20
C LEU A 152 16.36 6.72 11.59
N TRP A 153 17.13 7.49 12.36
CA TRP A 153 18.29 8.22 11.86
C TRP A 153 19.62 7.50 12.17
N SER A 154 19.59 6.23 12.61
CA SER A 154 20.78 5.45 12.93
C SER A 154 20.56 3.93 12.83
N PRO A 155 21.21 3.22 11.89
CA PRO A 155 21.99 3.75 10.76
C PRO A 155 21.08 4.42 9.72
N ALA A 156 21.54 5.55 9.16
CA ALA A 156 20.76 6.35 8.23
C ALA A 156 20.90 5.86 6.78
N ASP A 157 20.45 4.64 6.49
CA ASP A 157 20.30 4.18 5.11
C ASP A 157 19.06 4.83 4.47
N HIS A 158 19.21 5.34 3.25
CA HIS A 158 18.14 6.06 2.56
C HIS A 158 16.94 5.15 2.27
N GLY A 159 17.19 3.91 1.82
CA GLY A 159 16.12 2.96 1.49
C GLY A 159 15.34 2.53 2.73
N VAL A 160 16.04 2.29 3.84
CA VAL A 160 15.39 1.99 5.14
C VAL A 160 14.54 3.14 5.63
N ILE A 161 15.04 4.39 5.59
CA ILE A 161 14.27 5.56 6.03
C ILE A 161 13.03 5.76 5.15
N GLN A 162 13.18 5.66 3.83
CA GLN A 162 12.06 5.73 2.89
C GLN A 162 11.01 4.65 3.21
N ALA A 163 11.42 3.41 3.49
CA ALA A 163 10.50 2.33 3.83
C ALA A 163 9.74 2.57 5.14
N ARG A 164 10.39 3.17 6.14
CA ARG A 164 9.72 3.59 7.39
C ARG A 164 8.65 4.64 7.13
N ILE A 165 9.00 5.68 6.39
CA ILE A 165 8.10 6.81 6.09
C ILE A 165 6.89 6.34 5.26
N LEU A 166 7.13 5.61 4.17
CA LEU A 166 6.05 5.14 3.31
C LEU A 166 5.23 4.04 3.99
N GLY A 167 5.86 3.17 4.79
CA GLY A 167 5.17 2.17 5.61
C GLY A 167 4.21 2.81 6.61
N LEU A 168 4.63 3.85 7.33
CA LEU A 168 3.73 4.65 8.17
C LEU A 168 2.61 5.28 7.33
N GLY A 169 2.95 5.83 6.16
CA GLY A 169 1.98 6.33 5.18
C GLY A 169 0.92 5.32 4.77
N ASN A 170 1.16 4.01 4.94
CA ASN A 170 0.22 2.95 4.58
C ASN A 170 -0.70 2.54 5.75
N ILE A 171 -0.33 2.86 6.99
CA ILE A 171 -1.11 2.56 8.18
C ILE A 171 -2.18 3.64 8.36
N ARG A 172 -3.45 3.28 8.15
CA ARG A 172 -4.63 4.17 8.21
C ARG A 172 -5.02 4.54 9.64
N ALA A 173 -4.09 5.14 10.38
CA ALA A 173 -4.26 5.52 11.77
C ALA A 173 -3.76 6.94 12.02
N LYS A 174 -4.44 7.68 12.90
CA LYS A 174 -4.04 9.03 13.31
C LYS A 174 -2.66 9.03 13.96
N GLU A 175 -2.37 7.98 14.72
CA GLU A 175 -1.10 7.71 15.38
C GLU A 175 0.05 7.63 14.36
N SER A 176 -0.24 7.15 13.15
CA SER A 176 0.74 7.11 12.07
C SER A 176 1.09 8.51 11.54
N VAL A 177 0.07 9.38 11.40
CA VAL A 177 0.27 10.80 11.07
C VAL A 177 1.10 11.48 12.16
N GLU A 178 0.76 11.25 13.42
CA GLU A 178 1.50 11.80 14.56
C GLU A 178 2.97 11.36 14.57
N GLU A 179 3.25 10.08 14.34
CA GLU A 179 4.63 9.57 14.29
C GLU A 179 5.40 10.15 13.09
N LEU A 180 4.78 10.30 11.92
CA LEU A 180 5.39 10.99 10.77
C LEU A 180 5.77 12.44 11.09
N ILE A 181 4.87 13.19 11.74
CA ILE A 181 5.16 14.57 12.17
C ILE A 181 6.29 14.59 13.22
N SER A 182 6.22 13.70 14.20
CA SER A 182 7.21 13.53 15.26
C SER A 182 8.60 13.21 14.69
N MET A 183 8.68 12.32 13.71
CA MET A 183 9.92 11.95 13.02
C MET A 183 10.60 13.13 12.34
N MET A 184 9.84 14.04 11.71
CA MET A 184 10.41 15.26 11.14
C MET A 184 11.05 16.15 12.22
N HIS A 185 10.51 16.18 13.44
CA HIS A 185 11.05 17.00 14.53
C HIS A 185 12.23 16.36 15.26
N LYS A 186 12.31 15.03 15.30
CA LYS A 186 13.39 14.27 15.97
C LYS A 186 14.77 14.45 15.32
N ALA A 187 14.85 14.97 14.09
CA ALA A 187 16.12 15.22 13.41
C ALA A 187 16.25 16.65 12.89
N GLY A 188 17.51 17.12 12.79
CA GLY A 188 17.80 18.42 12.19
C GLY A 188 17.42 18.47 10.71
N TRP A 189 17.04 19.66 10.25
CA TRP A 189 16.51 19.90 8.89
C TRP A 189 17.34 19.25 7.77
N ARG A 190 18.67 19.21 7.89
CA ARG A 190 19.57 18.61 6.89
C ARG A 190 19.35 17.10 6.70
N LYS A 191 18.98 16.39 7.76
CA LYS A 191 18.69 14.95 7.71
C LYS A 191 17.31 14.67 7.15
N VAL A 192 16.35 15.54 7.43
CA VAL A 192 14.95 15.38 7.04
C VAL A 192 14.72 15.81 5.59
N GLN A 193 15.40 16.87 5.13
CA GLN A 193 15.20 17.48 3.81
C GLN A 193 15.21 16.48 2.63
N PRO A 194 16.12 15.48 2.57
CA PRO A 194 16.13 14.50 1.48
C PRO A 194 14.84 13.68 1.40
N PHE A 195 14.17 13.46 2.53
CA PHE A 195 12.98 12.61 2.65
C PHE A 195 11.67 13.40 2.64
N MET A 196 11.70 14.73 2.51
CA MET A 196 10.48 15.55 2.55
C MET A 196 9.49 15.20 1.44
N GLU A 197 9.96 14.68 0.30
CA GLU A 197 9.05 14.16 -0.73
C GLU A 197 8.36 12.88 -0.28
N ASP A 198 9.04 11.99 0.45
CA ASP A 198 8.44 10.76 0.98
C ASP A 198 7.45 11.09 2.11
N PHE A 199 7.80 12.03 3.00
CA PHE A 199 6.86 12.54 4.02
C PHE A 199 5.61 13.14 3.38
N ARG A 200 5.76 13.97 2.35
CA ARG A 200 4.63 14.54 1.61
C ARG A 200 3.74 13.45 1.02
N VAL A 201 4.33 12.46 0.34
CA VAL A 201 3.58 11.34 -0.26
C VAL A 201 2.79 10.59 0.82
N ALA A 202 3.45 10.22 1.92
CA ALA A 202 2.82 9.49 3.02
C ALA A 202 1.68 10.29 3.67
N LEU A 203 1.89 11.57 3.96
CA LEU A 203 0.89 12.42 4.59
C LEU A 203 -0.29 12.73 3.66
N VAL A 204 -0.04 13.00 2.37
CA VAL A 204 -1.12 13.17 1.37
C VAL A 204 -1.92 11.88 1.25
N ASN A 205 -1.27 10.72 1.21
CA ASN A 205 -1.97 9.44 1.15
C ASN A 205 -2.93 9.27 2.34
N LEU A 206 -2.48 9.60 3.55
CA LEU A 206 -3.26 9.46 4.78
C LEU A 206 -4.36 10.50 4.96
N THR A 207 -4.13 11.74 4.52
CA THR A 207 -4.92 12.91 4.94
C THR A 207 -5.63 13.63 3.80
N GLY A 208 -5.20 13.40 2.55
CA GLY A 208 -5.66 14.15 1.38
C GLY A 208 -5.10 15.57 1.28
N GLU A 209 -4.44 16.08 2.33
CA GLU A 209 -3.90 17.42 2.39
C GLU A 209 -2.48 17.48 1.81
N ASP A 210 -2.14 18.56 1.10
CA ASP A 210 -0.81 18.74 0.50
C ASP A 210 -0.16 20.06 0.92
N GLN A 211 0.72 19.98 1.93
CA GLN A 211 1.53 21.13 2.38
C GLN A 211 2.88 21.23 1.65
N GLY A 212 3.08 20.44 0.59
CA GLY A 212 4.32 20.37 -0.17
C GLY A 212 5.48 19.76 0.61
N LYS A 213 6.71 20.17 0.27
CA LYS A 213 7.95 19.70 0.91
C LYS A 213 8.36 20.53 2.15
N SER A 214 7.45 21.35 2.67
CA SER A 214 7.77 22.30 3.74
C SER A 214 7.45 21.71 5.11
N GLN A 215 8.49 21.36 5.87
CA GLN A 215 8.33 20.89 7.24
C GLN A 215 7.57 21.90 8.15
N PRO A 216 7.85 23.22 8.10
CA PRO A 216 7.09 24.19 8.89
C PRO A 216 5.59 24.20 8.56
N LYS A 217 5.22 24.11 7.27
CA LYS A 217 3.79 24.09 6.87
C LYS A 217 3.07 22.84 7.36
N TRP A 218 3.72 21.68 7.24
CA TRP A 218 3.19 20.44 7.82
C TRP A 218 3.01 20.52 9.35
N THR A 219 3.95 21.20 10.02
CA THR A 219 3.88 21.39 11.48
C THR A 219 2.74 22.33 11.88
N GLU A 220 2.55 23.43 11.14
CA GLU A 220 1.46 24.39 11.33
C GLU A 220 0.10 23.70 11.12
N TRP A 221 -0.07 23.06 9.96
CA TRP A 221 -1.27 22.28 9.65
C TRP A 221 -1.60 21.25 10.73
N TRP A 222 -0.60 20.47 11.17
CA TRP A 222 -0.82 19.47 12.21
C TRP A 222 -1.30 20.08 13.52
N ASN A 223 -0.76 21.23 13.92
CA ASN A 223 -1.19 21.89 15.15
C ASN A 223 -2.65 22.34 15.11
N ASP A 224 -3.15 22.72 13.93
CA ASP A 224 -4.54 23.13 13.72
C ASP A 224 -5.50 21.94 13.73
N VAL A 225 -5.13 20.83 13.07
CA VAL A 225 -6.07 19.72 12.83
C VAL A 225 -5.91 18.55 13.80
N LYS A 226 -4.81 18.42 14.55
CA LYS A 226 -4.52 17.20 15.34
C LYS A 226 -5.61 16.76 16.31
N LYS A 227 -6.46 17.67 16.78
CA LYS A 227 -7.55 17.32 17.71
C LYS A 227 -8.77 16.75 16.99
N THR A 228 -8.96 17.10 15.72
CA THR A 228 -10.16 16.80 14.93
C THR A 228 -9.87 15.89 13.73
N LEU A 229 -8.60 15.57 13.46
CA LEU A 229 -8.23 14.71 12.35
C LEU A 229 -8.81 13.31 12.55
N GLU A 230 -9.59 12.88 11.57
CA GLU A 230 -10.04 11.52 11.35
C GLU A 230 -9.38 11.00 10.08
N VAL A 231 -8.74 9.85 10.16
CA VAL A 231 -8.11 9.21 9.00
C VAL A 231 -9.13 8.25 8.40
N SER A 232 -9.42 8.44 7.11
CA SER A 232 -10.32 7.56 6.36
C SER A 232 -9.72 6.16 6.22
N GLU A 233 -10.58 5.14 6.28
CA GLU A 233 -10.23 3.75 5.95
C GLU A 233 -9.78 3.63 4.48
N GLU A 234 -10.41 4.40 3.59
CA GLU A 234 -10.05 4.47 2.17
C GLU A 234 -8.90 5.43 1.91
N ALA A 235 -8.09 5.11 0.89
CA ALA A 235 -6.99 5.95 0.45
C ALA A 235 -7.48 7.32 -0.04
N SER A 236 -6.82 8.39 0.40
CA SER A 236 -7.12 9.73 -0.08
C SER A 236 -6.71 9.91 -1.55
N SER A 237 -7.50 10.67 -2.30
CA SER A 237 -7.16 11.04 -3.68
C SER A 237 -5.88 11.89 -3.69
N MET A 238 -4.90 11.49 -4.51
CA MET A 238 -3.62 12.21 -4.62
C MET A 238 -3.31 12.57 -6.07
N PRO A 239 -2.47 13.61 -6.32
CA PRO A 239 -2.07 13.97 -7.66
C PRO A 239 -1.43 12.78 -8.40
N LYS A 240 -1.79 12.59 -9.66
CA LYS A 240 -1.40 11.42 -10.48
C LYS A 240 0.09 11.07 -10.46
N ALA A 241 0.97 12.08 -10.49
CA ALA A 241 2.41 11.86 -10.43
C ALA A 241 2.85 11.24 -9.09
N MET A 242 2.20 11.64 -7.99
CA MET A 242 2.42 11.11 -6.66
C MET A 242 1.83 9.71 -6.53
N GLN A 243 0.64 9.49 -7.08
CA GLN A 243 -0.01 8.18 -7.15
C GLN A 243 0.88 7.15 -7.82
N ARG A 244 1.43 7.46 -9.00
CA ARG A 244 2.38 6.59 -9.70
C ARG A 244 3.64 6.29 -8.88
N LYS A 245 4.11 7.23 -8.06
CA LYS A 245 5.26 7.01 -7.17
C LYS A 245 4.89 6.05 -6.04
N TRP A 246 3.70 6.22 -5.45
CA TRP A 246 3.16 5.35 -4.41
C TRP A 246 2.98 3.92 -4.93
N GLU A 247 2.27 3.75 -6.05
CA GLU A 247 2.01 2.46 -6.68
C GLU A 247 3.30 1.74 -7.07
N ARG A 248 4.26 2.46 -7.66
CA ARG A 248 5.58 1.92 -8.00
C ARG A 248 6.35 1.45 -6.77
N TYR A 249 6.26 2.17 -5.66
CA TYR A 249 6.96 1.77 -4.44
C TYR A 249 6.41 0.46 -3.87
N TRP A 250 5.09 0.30 -3.92
CA TRP A 250 4.40 -0.89 -3.40
C TRP A 250 4.28 -2.05 -4.38
N ASP A 251 4.85 -1.92 -5.58
CA ASP A 251 4.74 -2.92 -6.66
C ASP A 251 3.28 -3.22 -7.04
N ILE A 252 2.40 -2.22 -6.94
CA ILE A 252 1.02 -2.32 -7.39
C ILE A 252 1.04 -2.15 -8.91
N GLU A 253 0.73 -3.22 -9.65
CA GLU A 253 0.60 -3.16 -11.11
C GLU A 253 -0.54 -2.20 -11.47
N VAL A 254 -0.18 -1.04 -12.01
CA VAL A 254 -1.14 -0.13 -12.64
C VAL A 254 -1.36 -0.68 -14.04
N GLU A 255 -2.47 -1.36 -14.27
CA GLU A 255 -2.89 -1.68 -15.63
C GLU A 255 -2.86 -0.38 -16.43
N ALA A 256 -1.91 -0.28 -17.36
CA ALA A 256 -1.78 0.88 -18.21
C ALA A 256 -3.04 0.95 -19.05
N LYS A 257 -3.96 1.86 -18.71
CA LYS A 257 -5.06 2.21 -19.60
C LYS A 257 -4.43 2.62 -20.93
N GLU A 258 -4.66 1.82 -21.97
CA GLU A 258 -4.20 2.10 -23.34
C GLU A 258 -4.52 3.56 -23.68
N GLY A 259 -3.48 4.38 -23.90
CA GLY A 259 -3.64 5.76 -24.37
C GLY A 259 -2.93 6.85 -23.55
N GLU A 260 -2.31 6.54 -22.42
CA GLU A 260 -1.53 7.54 -21.67
C GLU A 260 -0.05 7.55 -22.07
N GLU A 261 0.27 8.23 -23.17
CA GLU A 261 1.65 8.61 -23.46
C GLU A 261 2.23 9.45 -22.30
N PRO A 262 3.48 9.21 -21.90
CA PRO A 262 4.15 10.07 -20.93
C PRO A 262 4.27 11.48 -21.53
N GLU A 263 3.68 12.49 -20.88
CA GLU A 263 3.93 13.89 -21.22
C GLU A 263 5.43 14.18 -21.05
N GLU A 264 6.16 14.13 -22.16
CA GLU A 264 7.55 14.52 -22.29
C GLU A 264 7.64 16.06 -22.26
N LYS A 265 7.34 16.66 -21.11
CA LYS A 265 7.54 18.09 -20.87
C LYS A 265 8.74 18.26 -19.93
N ASP A 266 9.90 18.57 -20.53
CA ASP A 266 10.71 19.79 -20.26
C ASP A 266 12.21 19.70 -20.63
N ASP A 267 12.68 18.68 -21.36
CA ASP A 267 14.11 18.61 -21.74
C ASP A 267 14.50 19.51 -22.93
N GLU A 268 13.53 20.00 -23.72
CA GLU A 268 13.84 20.86 -24.87
C GLU A 268 14.24 22.30 -24.44
N LYS A 269 13.77 22.78 -23.28
CA LYS A 269 14.16 24.11 -22.75
C LYS A 269 15.61 24.12 -22.24
N LYS A 270 16.13 23.00 -21.73
CA LYS A 270 17.54 22.87 -21.31
C LYS A 270 18.49 22.82 -22.50
N ARG A 271 18.08 22.20 -23.62
CA ARG A 271 18.86 22.19 -24.86
C ARG A 271 18.95 23.55 -25.54
N LYS A 272 17.86 24.35 -25.54
CA LYS A 272 17.88 25.72 -26.12
C LYS A 272 18.68 26.75 -25.30
N ARG A 273 18.82 26.58 -23.98
CA ARG A 273 19.65 27.48 -23.15
C ARG A 273 21.15 27.24 -23.27
N ARG A 274 21.59 26.03 -23.62
CA ARG A 274 23.02 25.71 -23.84
C ARG A 274 23.58 26.20 -25.18
N LYS A 275 22.73 26.62 -26.12
CA LYS A 275 23.13 27.02 -27.48
C LYS A 275 23.17 28.53 -27.71
N ARG A 276 23.00 29.35 -26.66
CA ARG A 276 22.97 30.83 -26.72
C ARG A 276 24.06 31.49 -25.85
N GLY A 277 25.03 30.71 -25.37
CA GLY A 277 26.08 31.18 -24.46
C GLY A 277 27.48 31.26 -25.04
N ASP A 278 27.68 30.88 -26.30
CA ASP A 278 28.93 31.04 -27.03
C ASP A 278 28.63 31.79 -28.32
N ASP A 279 28.72 33.12 -28.27
CA ASP A 279 29.06 34.06 -29.35
C ASP A 279 29.45 35.40 -28.73
#